data_AF-A0A453RKM9-F1
#
_entry.id   AF-A0A453RKM9-F1
#
_cell.length_a   1.000
_cell.length_b   1.000
_cell.length_c   1.000
_cell.angle_alpha   90.00
_cell.angle_beta   90.00
_cell.angle_gamma   90.00
#
_symmetry.space_group_name_H-M   'P 1'
#
loop_
_entity.id
_entity.type
_entity.pdbx_description
1 polymer ?
#
loop_
_entity_poly.entity_id
_entity_poly.type
_entity_poly.pdbx_seq_one_letter_code
_entity_poly.pdbx_strand_id
1 'polypeptide(L)'
;MQCRTCQKWRVVPSKLKYEQIRENIIQVPFSCKYVHGWKPQVTCHDPTDISEDNGMAWAIDIPCIPQTPLGWERNITLRSEQGTRFADV
;
A
#
# COMPACT_ATOMS: atom_id res chain seq x y z
N MET A 1 -1.95 -3.17 1.08
CA MET A 1 -1.54 -2.96 2.49
C MET A 1 -1.62 -4.26 3.27
N GLN A 2 -0.59 -4.59 4.05
CA GLN A 2 -0.54 -5.83 4.82
C GLN A 2 -1.13 -5.64 6.22
N CYS A 3 -2.05 -6.52 6.62
CA CYS A 3 -2.67 -6.47 7.94
C CYS A 3 -1.70 -6.95 9.03
N ARG A 4 -1.44 -6.12 10.06
CA ARG A 4 -0.56 -6.49 11.19
C ARG A 4 -1.03 -7.74 11.96
N THR A 5 -2.34 -8.00 11.98
CA THR A 5 -2.92 -9.12 12.75
C THR A 5 -2.85 -10.46 12.04
N CYS A 6 -3.17 -10.51 10.74
CA CYS A 6 -3.27 -11.77 10.00
C CYS A 6 -2.27 -11.90 8.84
N GLN A 7 -1.43 -10.89 8.63
CA GLN A 7 -0.41 -10.80 7.56
C GLN A 7 -0.95 -10.90 6.12
N LYS A 8 -2.28 -10.93 5.94
CA LYS A 8 -2.92 -10.92 4.62
C LYS A 8 -2.86 -9.53 3.99
N TRP A 9 -2.75 -9.50 2.67
CA TRP A 9 -2.75 -8.27 1.87
C TRP A 9 -4.18 -7.85 1.55
N ARG A 10 -4.40 -6.53 1.60
CA ARG A 10 -5.67 -5.87 1.33
C ARG A 10 -5.49 -4.75 0.30
N VAL A 11 -6.40 -4.66 -0.66
CA VAL A 11 -6.43 -3.59 -1.67
C VAL A 11 -7.00 -2.32 -1.04
N VAL A 12 -6.31 -1.20 -1.23
CA VAL A 12 -6.77 0.13 -0.81
C VAL A 12 -7.41 0.82 -2.02
N PRO A 13 -8.59 1.46 -1.88
CA PRO A 13 -9.39 1.86 -3.04
C PRO A 13 -8.85 3.08 -3.79
N SER A 14 -7.90 3.83 -3.23
CA SER A 14 -7.32 5.01 -3.87
C SER A 14 -5.92 5.34 -3.34
N LYS A 15 -5.13 6.05 -4.14
CA LYS A 15 -3.81 6.59 -3.75
C LYS A 15 -3.91 7.46 -2.49
N LEU A 16 -4.89 8.37 -2.44
CA LEU A 16 -5.11 9.24 -1.28
C LEU A 16 -5.35 8.44 0.01
N LYS A 17 -6.22 7.41 -0.03
CA LYS A 17 -6.48 6.58 1.14
C LYS A 17 -5.24 5.78 1.56
N TYR A 18 -4.44 5.33 0.59
CA TYR A 18 -3.17 4.66 0.84
C TYR A 18 -2.19 5.58 1.57
N GLU A 19 -2.05 6.83 1.11
CA GLU A 19 -1.16 7.82 1.74
C GLU A 19 -1.60 8.17 3.17
N GLN A 20 -2.91 8.39 3.40
CA GLN A 20 -3.45 8.63 4.74
C GLN A 20 -3.12 7.51 5.75
N ILE A 21 -3.20 6.26 5.30
CA ILE A 21 -2.86 5.10 6.15
C ILE A 21 -1.34 5.04 6.38
N ARG A 22 -0.54 5.31 5.34
CA ARG A 22 0.92 5.19 5.36
C ARG A 22 1.62 6.26 6.18
N GLU A 23 1.09 7.48 6.21
CA GLU A 23 1.61 8.60 6.99
C GLU A 23 1.72 8.26 8.48
N ASN A 24 0.78 7.48 9.01
CA ASN A 24 0.69 7.16 10.44
C ASN A 24 0.88 5.66 10.73
N ILE A 25 1.45 4.88 9.79
CA ILE A 25 1.46 3.41 9.86
C ILE A 25 2.23 2.85 11.07
N ILE A 26 3.21 3.58 11.59
CA ILE A 26 4.00 3.18 12.77
C ILE A 26 3.13 3.30 14.04
N GLN A 27 2.44 4.43 14.19
CA GLN A 27 1.59 4.74 15.35
C GLN A 27 0.28 3.96 15.29
N VAL A 28 -0.26 3.81 14.07
CA VAL A 28 -1.57 3.25 13.79
C VAL A 28 -1.41 2.15 12.72
N PRO A 29 -1.01 0.94 13.15
CA PRO A 29 -0.80 -0.16 12.22
C PRO A 29 -2.07 -0.58 11.50
N PHE A 30 -1.90 -0.88 10.21
CA PHE A 30 -3.01 -1.32 9.38
C PHE A 30 -3.56 -2.68 9.84
N SER A 31 -4.89 -2.78 9.90
CA SER A 31 -5.61 -4.02 10.18
C SER A 31 -6.83 -4.18 9.26
N CYS A 32 -7.39 -5.38 9.16
CA CYS A 32 -8.61 -5.61 8.37
C CYS A 32 -9.80 -4.75 8.82
N LYS A 33 -9.81 -4.25 10.07
CA LYS A 33 -10.84 -3.31 10.55
C LYS A 33 -10.86 -2.01 9.74
N TYR A 34 -9.71 -1.53 9.24
CA TYR A 34 -9.66 -0.35 8.38
C TYR A 34 -10.41 -0.56 7.06
N VAL A 35 -10.36 -1.80 6.56
CA VAL A 35 -11.01 -2.19 5.31
C VAL A 35 -12.52 -2.04 5.40
N HIS A 36 -13.12 -2.16 6.59
CA HIS A 36 -14.56 -1.97 6.79
C HIS A 36 -15.06 -0.61 6.32
N GLY A 37 -14.19 0.41 6.30
CA GLY A 37 -14.53 1.74 5.79
C GLY A 37 -14.85 1.80 4.29
N TRP A 38 -14.51 0.75 3.51
CA TRP A 38 -14.83 0.66 2.08
C TRP A 38 -15.28 -0.72 1.60
N LYS A 39 -15.03 -1.79 2.37
CA LYS A 39 -15.46 -3.16 2.10
C LYS A 39 -15.87 -3.83 3.44
N PRO A 40 -17.11 -3.58 3.93
CA PRO A 40 -17.58 -3.92 5.28
C PRO A 40 -17.48 -5.41 5.66
N GLN A 41 -17.60 -6.30 4.69
CA GLN A 41 -17.62 -7.75 4.91
C GLN A 41 -16.24 -8.37 5.13
N VAL A 42 -15.14 -7.62 4.97
CA VAL A 42 -13.78 -8.19 5.08
C VAL A 42 -13.36 -8.40 6.52
N THR A 43 -12.94 -9.60 6.83
CA THR A 43 -12.39 -9.99 8.12
C THR A 43 -10.97 -10.54 7.96
N CYS A 44 -10.33 -10.88 9.09
CA CYS A 44 -9.04 -11.57 9.08
C CYS A 44 -9.16 -13.04 8.62
N HIS A 45 -10.37 -13.61 8.57
CA HIS A 45 -10.61 -14.98 8.11
C HIS A 45 -10.74 -15.05 6.59
N ASP A 46 -11.12 -13.95 5.95
CA ASP A 46 -11.23 -13.90 4.49
C ASP A 46 -9.87 -14.04 3.81
N PRO A 47 -9.82 -14.67 2.62
CA PRO A 47 -8.61 -14.80 1.81
C PRO A 47 -7.89 -13.47 1.56
N THR A 48 -6.59 -13.52 1.24
CA THR A 48 -5.83 -12.33 0.82
C THR A 48 -6.43 -11.74 -0.46
N ASP A 49 -6.48 -10.41 -0.58
CA ASP A 49 -6.95 -9.79 -1.83
C ASP A 49 -5.89 -9.94 -2.94
N ILE A 50 -4.60 -10.04 -2.56
CA ILE A 50 -3.44 -10.18 -3.47
C ILE A 50 -2.50 -11.25 -2.88
N SER A 51 -2.06 -12.18 -3.72
CA SER A 51 -1.02 -13.17 -3.37
C SER A 51 0.37 -12.63 -3.70
N GLU A 52 1.40 -12.99 -2.92
CA GLU A 52 2.79 -12.61 -3.18
C GLU A 52 3.38 -13.32 -4.41
N ASP A 53 2.92 -14.55 -4.68
CA ASP A 53 3.45 -15.42 -5.75
C ASP A 53 2.90 -15.13 -7.15
N ASN A 54 2.22 -14.00 -7.36
CA ASN A 54 1.57 -13.70 -8.64
C ASN A 54 2.50 -13.08 -9.70
N GLY A 55 3.81 -13.10 -9.48
CA GLY A 55 4.80 -12.51 -10.37
C GLY A 55 4.88 -10.98 -10.34
N MET A 56 4.20 -10.32 -9.39
CA MET A 56 4.37 -8.88 -9.17
C MET A 56 5.64 -8.58 -8.35
N ALA A 57 6.36 -7.55 -8.76
CA ALA A 57 7.46 -7.01 -7.97
C ALA A 57 6.91 -6.15 -6.81
N TRP A 58 7.35 -6.46 -5.59
CA TRP A 58 6.94 -5.75 -4.38
C TRP A 58 7.96 -4.68 -4.04
N ALA A 59 7.53 -3.42 -3.96
CA ALA A 59 8.35 -2.32 -3.48
C ALA A 59 8.05 -2.05 -2.01
N ILE A 60 9.10 -2.08 -1.16
CA ILE A 60 9.00 -1.67 0.24
C ILE A 60 9.26 -0.17 0.30
N ASP A 61 8.24 0.57 0.71
CA ASP A 61 8.27 2.02 0.80
C ASP A 61 8.52 2.48 2.26
N ILE A 62 9.29 3.56 2.45
CA ILE A 62 9.70 4.09 3.76
C ILE A 62 8.44 4.54 4.53
N PRO A 63 8.18 4.09 5.76
CA PRO A 63 6.96 4.47 6.50
C PRO A 63 6.95 5.97 6.85
N CYS A 64 5.77 6.49 7.22
CA CYS A 64 5.60 7.86 7.70
C CYS A 64 6.00 8.96 6.71
N ILE A 65 5.83 8.69 5.41
CA ILE A 65 5.92 9.71 4.37
C ILE A 65 4.64 10.57 4.42
N PRO A 66 4.76 11.91 4.42
CA PRO A 66 3.61 12.80 4.34
C PRO A 66 2.79 12.62 3.06
N GLN A 67 1.49 12.88 3.18
CA GLN A 67 0.57 12.95 2.04
C GLN A 67 1.05 13.96 0.99
N THR A 68 0.72 13.73 -0.28
CA THR A 68 1.00 14.71 -1.33
C THR A 68 0.22 16.01 -1.09
N PRO A 69 0.77 17.16 -1.48
CA PRO A 69 0.03 18.41 -1.47
C PRO A 69 -1.22 18.32 -2.35
N LEU A 70 -2.22 19.16 -2.07
CA LEU A 70 -3.44 19.23 -2.86
C LEU A 70 -3.11 19.48 -4.35
N GLY A 71 -3.69 18.68 -5.25
CA GLY A 71 -3.45 18.76 -6.69
C GLY A 71 -2.22 17.99 -7.18
N TRP A 72 -1.46 17.35 -6.29
CA TRP A 72 -0.31 16.51 -6.64
C TRP A 72 -0.63 15.03 -6.43
N GLU A 73 -0.02 14.18 -7.26
CA GLU A 73 -0.03 12.72 -7.06
C GLU A 73 1.39 12.17 -6.92
N ARG A 74 1.53 11.15 -6.07
CA ARG A 74 2.74 10.35 -5.98
C ARG A 74 2.69 9.23 -7.02
N ASN A 75 3.70 9.18 -7.87
CA ASN A 75 3.91 8.10 -8.83
C ASN A 75 5.11 7.27 -8.41
N ILE A 76 4.92 5.94 -8.38
CA ILE A 76 5.96 4.97 -8.06
C ILE A 76 6.16 4.14 -9.32
N THR A 77 7.38 4.18 -9.85
CA THR A 77 7.77 3.39 -11.02
C THR A 77 9.00 2.58 -10.66
N LEU A 78 8.98 1.30 -11.04
CA LEU A 78 10.15 0.44 -10.92
C LEU A 78 11.16 0.85 -12.00
N ARG A 79 12.41 1.06 -11.61
CA ARG A 79 13.47 1.30 -12.59
C ARG A 79 13.73 0.00 -13.36
N SER A 80 14.00 0.15 -14.66
CA SER A 80 14.55 -0.96 -15.45
C SER A 80 15.89 -1.42 -14.85
N GLU A 81 16.25 -2.69 -15.02
CA GLU A 81 17.50 -3.26 -14.46
C GLU A 81 18.77 -2.50 -14.91
N GLN A 82 18.71 -1.80 -16.04
CA GLN A 82 19.82 -1.03 -16.62
C GLN A 82 19.69 0.48 -16.35
N GLY A 83 18.60 0.91 -15.70
CA GLY A 83 18.29 2.30 -15.42
C GLY A 83 19.12 2.84 -14.27
N THR A 84 20.25 3.48 -14.59
CA THR A 84 21.13 4.10 -13.59
C THR A 84 20.73 5.55 -13.28
N ARG A 85 19.91 6.19 -14.13
CA ARG A 85 19.48 7.58 -13.96
C ARG A 85 17.96 7.68 -13.87
N PHE A 86 17.49 8.80 -13.30
CA PHE A 86 16.05 9.08 -13.13
C PHE A 86 15.29 9.17 -14.46
N ALA A 87 15.96 9.52 -15.57
CA ALA A 87 15.33 9.58 -16.89
C ALA A 87 15.18 8.21 -17.57
N ASP A 88 15.81 7.16 -17.02
CA ASP A 88 15.79 5.80 -17.59
C ASP A 88 14.67 4.93 -16.96
N VAL A 89 13.65 5.61 -16.39
CA VAL A 89 12.45 5.06 -15.73
C VAL A 89 11.45 4.51 -16.75
#